data_AF-A0A933J2W8-F1
#
_entry.id   AF-A0A933J2W8-F1
#
_cell.length_a   1.000
_cell.length_b   1.000
_cell.length_c   1.000
_cell.angle_alpha   90.00
_cell.angle_beta   90.00
_cell.angle_gamma   90.00
#
_symmetry.space_group_name_H-M   'P 1'
#
loop_
_entity.id
_entity.type
_entity.pdbx_description
1 polymer ?
#
loop_
_entity_poly.entity_id
_entity_poly.type
_entity_poly.pdbx_seq_one_letter_code
_entity_poly.pdbx_strand_id
1 'polypeptide(L)'
;MTRTFKVLITTALLVFLAFAIYGNTQASTEPQTIRVLLKDYHVELSQFVVTPGRAVRFVVVNDGSMPHQLVVQPYLEARALDWTDMPVVSPFTLRTLEQTFTAGVYRVSCGVADHAEKGMVNVLVANSPQKPPAPLRADVLIPLLALALGSALIIGDSMGLSIMKRKT
;
A
#
# COMPACT_ATOMS: atom_id res chain seq x y z
N MET A 1 20.91 -16.15 47.30
CA MET A 1 21.12 -15.43 46.02
C MET A 1 20.18 -15.91 44.90
N THR A 2 18.88 -16.09 45.13
CA THR A 2 18.00 -16.79 44.16
C THR A 2 16.68 -16.10 43.83
N ARG A 3 16.23 -15.13 44.64
CA ARG A 3 14.97 -14.40 44.40
C ARG A 3 15.17 -13.07 43.69
N THR A 4 16.25 -12.33 43.98
CA THR A 4 16.58 -11.05 43.33
C THR A 4 17.02 -11.21 41.87
N PHE A 5 17.72 -12.31 41.54
CA PHE A 5 18.16 -12.60 40.17
C PHE A 5 17.00 -12.98 39.23
N LYS A 6 15.96 -13.65 39.76
CA LYS A 6 14.75 -14.03 38.99
C LYS A 6 13.86 -12.83 38.67
N VAL A 7 13.77 -11.86 39.58
CA VAL A 7 12.98 -10.63 39.38
C VAL A 7 13.63 -9.71 38.34
N LEU A 8 14.96 -9.62 38.30
CA LEU A 8 15.69 -8.83 37.31
C LEU A 8 15.59 -9.40 35.88
N ILE A 9 15.58 -10.73 35.73
CA ILE A 9 15.44 -11.39 34.41
C ILE A 9 14.02 -11.22 33.86
N THR A 10 12.99 -11.25 34.72
CA THR A 10 11.59 -11.13 34.29
C THR A 10 11.21 -9.69 33.90
N THR A 11 11.73 -8.68 34.58
CA THR A 11 11.54 -7.28 34.16
C THR A 11 12.32 -6.92 32.90
N ALA A 12 13.55 -7.42 32.74
CA ALA A 12 14.33 -7.20 31.51
C ALA A 12 13.66 -7.80 30.26
N LEU A 13 13.02 -8.97 30.38
CA LEU A 13 12.32 -9.61 29.26
C LEU A 13 11.03 -8.85 28.85
N LEU A 14 10.30 -8.28 29.81
CA LEU A 14 9.09 -7.49 29.55
C LEU A 14 9.40 -6.16 28.86
N VAL A 15 10.55 -5.54 29.15
CA VAL A 15 10.98 -4.30 28.49
C VAL A 15 11.42 -4.54 27.05
N PHE A 16 12.06 -5.68 26.76
CA PHE A 16 12.44 -6.05 25.38
C PHE A 16 11.22 -6.38 24.49
N LEU A 17 10.17 -6.97 25.06
CA LEU A 17 8.93 -7.27 24.33
C LEU A 17 8.12 -6.02 23.97
N ALA A 18 8.23 -4.94 24.75
CA ALA A 18 7.54 -3.68 24.49
C ALA A 18 8.17 -2.89 23.31
N PHE A 19 9.45 -3.07 23.03
CA PHE A 19 10.13 -2.35 21.94
C PHE A 19 9.95 -2.97 20.55
N ALA A 20 9.55 -4.24 20.47
CA ALA A 20 9.33 -4.92 19.19
C ALA A 20 8.02 -4.53 18.47
N ILE A 21 7.16 -3.73 19.10
CA ILE A 21 5.83 -3.35 18.57
C ILE A 21 5.86 -1.99 17.85
N TYR A 22 6.90 -1.17 18.07
CA TYR A 22 7.06 0.12 17.39
C TYR A 22 7.90 -0.03 16.11
N GLY A 23 7.46 -0.92 15.22
CA GLY A 23 7.87 -0.86 13.82
C GLY A 23 7.25 0.38 13.18
N ASN A 24 7.90 1.53 13.30
CA ASN A 24 7.58 2.73 12.54
C ASN A 24 7.78 2.41 11.06
N THR A 25 6.71 1.96 10.40
CA THR A 25 6.68 1.85 8.94
C THR A 25 6.57 3.27 8.41
N GLN A 26 7.71 3.95 8.24
CA GLN A 26 7.71 5.24 7.57
C GLN A 26 7.22 5.04 6.15
N ALA A 27 6.16 5.77 5.77
CA ALA A 27 5.71 5.79 4.39
C ALA A 27 6.85 6.31 3.51
N SER A 28 7.17 5.59 2.44
CA SER A 28 8.21 5.99 1.49
C SER A 28 7.89 7.39 0.94
N THR A 29 8.86 8.30 1.07
CA THR A 29 8.83 9.66 0.54
C THR A 29 9.18 9.74 -0.94
N GLU A 30 9.59 8.62 -1.54
CA GLU A 30 9.93 8.56 -2.96
C GLU A 30 8.67 8.72 -3.84
N PRO A 31 8.74 9.52 -4.92
CA PRO A 31 7.64 9.66 -5.87
C PRO A 31 7.22 8.33 -6.47
N GLN A 32 5.91 8.11 -6.58
CA GLN A 32 5.39 6.96 -7.33
C GLN A 32 5.63 7.19 -8.82
N THR A 33 6.35 6.30 -9.48
CA THR A 33 6.64 6.47 -10.91
C THR A 33 5.54 5.86 -11.77
N ILE A 34 5.02 6.61 -12.74
CA ILE A 34 4.15 6.14 -13.82
C ILE A 34 4.87 6.36 -15.14
N ARG A 35 5.04 5.30 -15.93
CA ARG A 35 5.42 5.45 -17.33
C ARG A 35 4.16 5.71 -18.15
N VAL A 36 4.20 6.77 -18.96
CA VAL A 36 3.13 7.14 -19.89
C VAL A 36 3.66 6.98 -21.30
N LEU A 37 3.08 6.05 -22.07
CA LEU A 37 3.41 5.88 -23.48
C LEU A 37 2.37 6.60 -24.33
N LEU A 38 2.82 7.53 -25.15
CA LEU A 38 2.01 8.28 -26.11
C LEU A 38 2.39 7.79 -27.50
N LYS A 39 1.42 7.22 -28.23
CA LYS A 39 1.64 6.66 -29.57
C LYS A 39 0.43 6.90 -30.44
N ASP A 40 0.61 7.74 -31.46
CA ASP A 40 -0.45 8.15 -32.36
C ASP A 40 -1.72 8.60 -31.61
N TYR A 41 -2.85 7.90 -31.68
CA TYR A 41 -4.07 8.27 -30.93
C TYR A 41 -4.27 7.48 -29.62
N HIS A 42 -3.18 6.93 -29.06
CA HIS A 42 -3.22 6.08 -27.88
C HIS A 42 -2.37 6.63 -26.74
N VAL A 43 -2.88 6.47 -25.52
CA VAL A 43 -2.17 6.73 -24.27
C VAL A 43 -2.23 5.50 -23.36
N GLU A 44 -1.07 4.99 -22.97
CA GLU A 44 -0.95 3.85 -22.06
C GLU A 44 -0.27 4.27 -20.76
N LEU A 45 -0.77 3.75 -19.64
CA LEU A 45 -0.22 3.99 -18.31
C LEU A 45 0.34 2.68 -17.77
N SER A 46 1.51 2.73 -17.14
CA SER A 46 2.08 1.54 -16.46
C SER A 46 1.29 1.11 -15.22
N GLN A 47 0.47 2.01 -14.67
CA GLN A 47 -0.45 1.73 -13.56
C GLN A 47 -1.59 2.76 -13.56
N PHE A 48 -2.74 2.34 -13.04
CA PHE A 48 -3.98 3.15 -13.03
C PHE A 48 -4.32 3.69 -11.64
N VAL A 49 -3.55 3.33 -10.61
CA VAL A 49 -3.83 3.73 -9.22
C VAL A 49 -2.60 4.37 -8.58
N VAL A 50 -2.79 5.52 -7.96
CA VAL A 50 -1.78 6.22 -7.15
C VAL A 50 -2.31 6.54 -5.77
N THR A 51 -1.39 6.77 -4.84
CA THR A 51 -1.72 7.15 -3.47
C THR A 51 -1.93 8.67 -3.38
N PRO A 52 -3.09 9.13 -2.90
CA PRO A 52 -3.33 10.55 -2.66
C PRO A 52 -2.28 11.17 -1.73
N GLY A 53 -1.91 12.43 -1.98
CA GLY A 53 -0.94 13.16 -1.17
C GLY A 53 0.52 12.77 -1.38
N ARG A 54 0.80 11.70 -2.15
CA ARG A 54 2.17 11.37 -2.58
C ARG A 54 2.46 12.00 -3.93
N ALA A 55 3.72 12.44 -4.10
CA ALA A 55 4.21 12.87 -5.40
C ALA A 55 4.20 11.68 -6.37
N VAL A 56 3.80 11.94 -7.60
CA VAL A 56 3.77 11.00 -8.71
C VAL A 56 4.67 11.54 -9.80
N ARG A 57 5.69 10.77 -10.17
CA ARG A 57 6.59 11.06 -11.29
C ARG A 57 6.07 10.43 -12.56
N PHE A 58 5.63 11.22 -13.51
CA PHE A 58 5.30 10.76 -14.85
C PHE A 58 6.54 10.76 -15.72
N VAL A 59 6.89 9.61 -16.27
CA VAL A 59 7.89 9.44 -17.31
C VAL A 59 7.14 9.29 -18.63
N VAL A 60 7.02 10.40 -19.35
CA VAL A 60 6.23 10.52 -20.58
C VAL A 60 7.11 10.24 -21.78
N VAL A 61 6.77 9.22 -22.54
CA VAL A 61 7.49 8.78 -23.74
C VAL A 61 6.56 8.94 -24.94
N ASN A 62 6.98 9.72 -25.93
CA ASN A 62 6.32 9.74 -27.23
C ASN A 62 7.01 8.73 -28.16
N ASP A 63 6.34 7.61 -28.44
CA ASP A 63 6.77 6.57 -29.39
C ASP A 63 6.00 6.63 -30.72
N GLY A 64 5.21 7.70 -30.91
CA GLY A 64 4.47 7.98 -32.13
C GLY A 64 5.20 8.94 -33.06
N SER A 65 4.61 9.13 -34.25
CA SER A 65 5.10 10.08 -35.25
C SER A 65 4.55 11.51 -35.08
N MET A 66 3.53 11.66 -34.22
CA MET A 66 2.83 12.93 -33.97
C MET A 66 3.25 13.54 -32.62
N PRO A 67 3.25 14.89 -32.48
CA PRO A 67 3.47 15.53 -31.20
C PRO A 67 2.30 15.27 -30.23
N HIS A 68 2.60 15.16 -28.94
CA HIS A 68 1.58 14.92 -27.91
C HIS A 68 1.76 15.82 -26.69
N GLN A 69 0.70 16.05 -25.95
CA GLN A 69 0.75 16.82 -24.71
C GLN A 69 -0.01 16.04 -23.64
N LEU A 70 0.68 15.58 -22.59
CA LEU A 70 -0.01 14.92 -21.49
C LEU A 70 -0.84 15.94 -20.72
N VAL A 71 -2.15 15.69 -20.64
CA VAL A 71 -3.08 16.41 -19.77
C VAL A 71 -3.67 15.40 -18.80
N VAL A 72 -3.69 15.71 -17.51
CA VAL A 72 -4.51 14.97 -16.53
C VAL A 72 -5.49 15.98 -15.92
N GLN A 73 -6.70 15.57 -15.54
CA GLN A 73 -7.67 16.51 -14.96
C GLN A 73 -8.70 15.74 -14.15
N PRO A 74 -9.31 16.33 -13.11
CA PRO A 74 -10.39 15.67 -12.40
C PRO A 74 -11.49 15.27 -13.39
N TYR A 75 -11.98 14.04 -13.30
CA TYR A 75 -12.93 13.48 -14.28
C TYR A 75 -14.29 14.18 -14.24
N LEU A 76 -14.70 14.66 -13.06
CA LEU A 76 -16.01 15.29 -12.83
C LEU A 76 -15.98 16.82 -12.97
N GLU A 77 -14.80 17.43 -13.06
CA GLU A 77 -14.69 18.88 -13.18
C GLU A 77 -14.38 19.26 -14.62
N ALA A 78 -15.22 20.11 -15.22
CA ALA A 78 -15.00 20.65 -16.57
C ALA A 78 -13.84 21.64 -16.64
N ARG A 79 -13.33 22.07 -15.47
CA ARG A 79 -12.17 22.93 -15.37
C ARG A 79 -10.95 22.03 -15.24
N ALA A 80 -10.07 22.06 -16.24
CA ALA A 80 -8.69 21.66 -16.02
C ALA A 80 -8.22 22.43 -14.78
N LEU A 81 -7.75 21.72 -13.77
CA LEU A 81 -6.88 22.33 -12.77
C LEU A 81 -5.81 23.16 -13.52
N ASP A 82 -5.24 24.20 -12.91
CA ASP A 82 -4.33 25.16 -13.56
C ASP A 82 -3.06 24.49 -14.15
N TRP A 83 -3.23 23.81 -15.28
CA TRP A 83 -2.34 22.77 -15.85
C TRP A 83 -1.86 23.18 -17.25
N THR A 84 -1.98 24.47 -17.53
CA THR A 84 -1.77 25.13 -18.80
C THR A 84 -0.33 25.00 -19.34
N ASP A 85 0.60 24.47 -18.53
CA ASP A 85 2.04 24.43 -18.85
C ASP A 85 2.64 23.03 -18.98
N MET A 86 1.84 22.01 -19.29
CA MET A 86 2.43 20.72 -19.67
C MET A 86 3.06 20.84 -21.07
N PRO A 87 4.39 20.65 -21.23
CA PRO A 87 5.03 20.89 -22.51
C PRO A 87 4.61 19.84 -23.54
N VAL A 88 4.52 20.27 -24.79
CA VAL A 88 4.40 19.34 -25.93
C VAL A 88 5.64 18.45 -25.98
N VAL A 89 5.41 17.15 -26.12
CA VAL A 89 6.41 16.10 -26.25
C VAL A 89 6.55 15.75 -27.74
N SER A 90 7.68 16.13 -28.33
CA SER A 90 8.00 15.84 -29.73
C SER A 90 8.08 14.32 -29.99
N PRO A 91 7.90 13.86 -31.24
CA PRO A 91 8.08 12.47 -31.63
C PRO A 91 9.42 11.90 -31.15
N PHE A 92 9.40 10.65 -30.67
CA PHE A 92 10.57 9.90 -30.21
C PHE A 92 11.36 10.57 -29.06
N THR A 93 10.70 11.41 -28.27
CA THR A 93 11.31 12.06 -27.11
C THR A 93 10.68 11.63 -25.79
N LEU A 94 11.40 11.92 -24.70
CA LEU A 94 10.99 11.66 -23.33
C LEU A 94 10.93 12.97 -22.54
N ARG A 95 9.94 13.09 -21.66
CA ARG A 95 9.84 14.13 -20.64
C ARG A 95 9.48 13.53 -19.28
N THR A 96 9.93 14.17 -18.22
CA THR A 96 9.58 13.80 -16.85
C THR A 96 8.95 15.00 -16.16
N LEU A 97 7.89 14.74 -15.39
CA LEU A 97 7.17 15.73 -14.61
C LEU A 97 6.64 15.08 -13.34
N GLU A 98 6.46 15.87 -12.28
CA GLU A 98 5.99 15.39 -11.00
C GLU A 98 4.72 16.13 -10.57
N GLN A 99 3.76 15.40 -10.00
CA GLN A 99 2.49 15.95 -9.55
C GLN A 99 1.98 15.21 -8.32
N THR A 100 1.36 15.94 -7.39
CA THR A 100 0.63 15.34 -6.26
C THR A 100 -0.87 15.40 -6.54
N PHE A 101 -1.57 14.33 -6.20
CA PHE A 101 -3.01 14.19 -6.42
C PHE A 101 -3.77 14.21 -5.09
N THR A 102 -4.93 14.84 -5.07
CA THR A 102 -5.94 14.59 -4.05
C THR A 102 -6.66 13.28 -4.36
N ALA A 103 -7.45 12.75 -3.42
CA ALA A 103 -8.23 11.56 -3.70
C ALA A 103 -9.29 11.86 -4.78
N GLY A 104 -9.40 11.00 -5.79
CA GLY A 104 -10.32 11.23 -6.90
C GLY A 104 -10.04 10.40 -8.14
N VAL A 105 -10.90 10.55 -9.13
CA VAL A 105 -10.75 9.98 -10.48
C VAL A 105 -10.33 11.08 -11.42
N TYR A 106 -9.33 10.80 -12.24
CA TYR A 106 -8.74 11.73 -13.17
C TYR A 106 -8.80 11.18 -14.59
N ARG A 107 -9.20 12.04 -15.54
CA ARG A 107 -9.04 11.79 -16.97
C ARG A 107 -7.60 12.10 -17.34
N VAL A 108 -6.94 11.15 -17.99
CA VAL A 108 -5.67 11.36 -18.68
C VAL A 108 -5.99 11.50 -20.17
N SER A 109 -5.44 12.48 -20.86
CA SER A 109 -5.70 12.70 -22.28
C SER A 109 -4.56 13.41 -22.98
N CYS A 110 -4.64 13.49 -24.31
CA CYS A 110 -3.77 14.37 -25.09
C CYS A 110 -4.40 15.76 -25.29
N GLY A 111 -3.65 16.84 -25.05
CA GLY A 111 -4.09 18.22 -25.26
C GLY A 111 -3.90 18.76 -26.69
N VAL A 112 -3.32 17.96 -27.59
CA VAL A 112 -3.04 18.39 -28.97
C VAL A 112 -4.28 18.20 -29.85
N ALA A 113 -4.76 19.31 -30.43
CA ALA A 113 -5.80 19.35 -31.45
C ALA A 113 -7.02 18.48 -31.09
N ASP A 114 -7.34 17.48 -31.93
CA ASP A 114 -8.48 16.58 -31.78
C ASP A 114 -8.08 15.16 -31.31
N HIS A 115 -6.87 15.00 -30.75
CA HIS A 115 -6.34 13.67 -30.41
C HIS A 115 -7.20 12.99 -29.33
N ALA A 116 -7.68 13.74 -28.34
CA ALA A 116 -8.53 13.20 -27.28
C ALA A 116 -9.91 12.78 -27.80
N GLU A 117 -10.48 13.54 -28.74
CA GLU A 117 -11.74 13.27 -29.43
C GLU A 117 -11.66 12.01 -30.28
N LYS A 118 -10.46 11.72 -30.81
CA LYS A 118 -10.15 10.46 -31.51
C LYS A 118 -9.89 9.28 -30.58
N GLY A 119 -10.02 9.46 -29.27
CA GLY A 119 -9.93 8.39 -28.28
C GLY A 119 -8.60 8.33 -27.52
N MET A 120 -7.73 9.35 -27.64
CA MET A 120 -6.48 9.42 -26.87
C MET A 120 -6.76 9.84 -25.41
N VAL A 121 -7.40 8.93 -24.68
CA VAL A 121 -7.86 9.11 -23.30
C VAL A 121 -7.56 7.87 -22.46
N ASN A 122 -7.34 8.09 -21.17
CA ASN A 122 -7.23 7.05 -20.16
C ASN A 122 -7.76 7.57 -18.81
N VAL A 123 -7.74 6.73 -17.78
CA VAL A 123 -8.19 7.07 -16.43
C VAL A 123 -7.10 6.75 -15.42
N LEU A 124 -6.86 7.68 -14.50
CA LEU A 124 -6.01 7.49 -13.33
C LEU A 124 -6.84 7.68 -12.07
N VAL A 125 -6.68 6.79 -11.10
CA VAL A 125 -7.38 6.86 -9.82
C VAL A 125 -6.39 7.18 -8.72
N ALA A 126 -6.59 8.29 -8.02
CA ALA A 126 -5.89 8.56 -6.77
C ALA A 126 -6.75 8.03 -5.62
N ASN A 127 -6.41 6.85 -5.11
CA ASN A 127 -7.09 6.23 -3.97
C ASN A 127 -6.04 5.66 -3.02
N SER A 128 -6.34 5.66 -1.72
CA SER A 128 -5.48 4.99 -0.75
C SER A 128 -5.34 3.52 -1.14
N PRO A 129 -4.12 2.96 -1.18
CA PRO A 129 -3.95 1.53 -1.28
C PRO A 129 -4.80 0.88 -0.19
N GLN A 130 -5.70 -0.03 -0.56
CA GLN A 130 -6.38 -0.84 0.45
C GLN A 130 -5.30 -1.50 1.28
N LYS A 131 -5.27 -1.22 2.59
CA LYS A 131 -4.43 -1.95 3.54
C LYS A 131 -4.69 -3.43 3.26
N PRO A 132 -3.69 -4.24 2.87
CA PRO A 132 -3.90 -5.67 2.71
C PRO A 132 -4.56 -6.20 3.99
N PRO A 133 -5.57 -7.09 3.89
CA PRO A 133 -6.14 -7.69 5.09
C PRO A 133 -4.98 -8.18 5.95
N ALA A 134 -4.98 -7.80 7.23
CA ALA A 134 -3.90 -8.16 8.12
C ALA A 134 -3.67 -9.67 7.97
N PRO A 135 -2.42 -10.13 7.71
CA PRO A 135 -2.18 -11.56 7.66
C PRO A 135 -2.73 -12.14 8.96
N LEU A 136 -3.51 -13.23 8.85
CA LEU A 136 -3.91 -14.01 10.01
C LEU A 136 -2.61 -14.32 10.77
N ARG A 137 -2.40 -13.66 11.92
CA ARG A 137 -1.20 -13.85 12.74
C ARG A 137 -1.25 -15.28 13.30
N ALA A 138 -0.63 -16.23 12.60
CA ALA A 138 -0.40 -17.57 13.11
C ALA A 138 0.31 -17.52 14.48
N ASP A 139 1.15 -16.51 14.68
CA ASP A 139 1.92 -16.20 15.89
C ASP A 139 1.05 -15.87 17.12
N VAL A 140 -0.22 -15.50 16.92
CA VAL A 140 -1.20 -15.26 18.00
C VAL A 140 -2.11 -16.47 18.20
N LEU A 141 -2.39 -17.22 17.13
CA LEU A 141 -3.23 -18.43 17.19
C LEU A 141 -2.57 -19.58 17.95
N ILE A 142 -1.26 -19.77 17.76
CA ILE A 142 -0.49 -20.86 18.38
C ILE A 142 -0.41 -20.71 19.92
N PRO A 143 -0.07 -19.55 20.51
CA PRO A 143 -0.06 -19.41 21.96
C PRO A 143 -1.46 -19.45 22.59
N LEU A 144 -2.52 -18.98 21.89
CA LEU A 144 -3.91 -19.08 22.38
C LEU A 144 -4.41 -20.54 22.43
N LEU A 145 -4.10 -21.35 21.40
CA LEU A 145 -4.39 -22.79 21.43
C LEU A 145 -3.57 -23.51 22.51
N ALA A 146 -2.29 -23.17 22.66
CA ALA A 146 -1.42 -23.76 23.68
C ALA A 146 -1.85 -23.40 25.11
N LEU A 147 -2.38 -22.19 25.34
CA LEU A 147 -2.95 -21.79 26.63
C LEU A 147 -4.27 -22.53 26.92
N ALA A 148 -5.12 -22.73 25.90
CA ALA A 148 -6.40 -23.44 26.03
C ALA A 148 -6.21 -24.96 26.25
N LEU A 149 -5.23 -25.57 25.58
CA LEU A 149 -4.88 -26.98 25.78
C LEU A 149 -4.06 -27.21 27.06
N GLY A 150 -3.17 -26.27 27.42
CA GLY A 150 -2.35 -26.34 28.63
C GLY A 150 -3.17 -26.19 29.92
N SER A 151 -4.25 -25.41 29.90
CA SER A 151 -5.15 -25.26 31.06
C SER A 151 -6.04 -26.49 31.29
N ALA A 152 -6.33 -27.29 30.26
CA ALA A 152 -7.05 -28.55 30.42
C ALA A 152 -6.22 -29.64 31.14
N LEU A 153 -4.89 -29.62 31.01
CA LEU A 153 -4.00 -30.60 31.65
C LEU A 153 -3.68 -30.26 33.12
N ILE A 154 -3.74 -28.99 33.53
CA ILE A 154 -3.45 -28.59 34.93
C ILE A 154 -4.67 -28.81 35.86
N ILE A 155 -5.89 -28.83 35.34
CA ILE A 155 -7.09 -29.12 36.15
C ILE A 155 -7.23 -30.65 36.39
N GLY A 156 -6.74 -31.49 35.47
CA GLY A 156 -6.86 -32.95 35.53
C GLY A 156 -6.10 -33.66 36.67
N ASP A 157 -5.03 -33.06 37.20
CA ASP A 157 -4.23 -33.66 38.28
C ASP A 157 -4.65 -33.21 39.70
N SER A 158 -5.54 -32.23 39.83
CA SER A 158 -5.94 -31.68 41.14
C SER A 158 -7.27 -32.22 41.69
N MET A 159 -8.06 -32.93 40.86
CA MET A 159 -9.24 -33.66 41.34
C MET A 159 -8.87 -35.14 41.50
N GLY A 160 -8.40 -35.48 42.69
CA GLY A 160 -8.06 -36.84 43.10
C GLY A 160 -9.14 -37.85 42.71
N LEU A 161 -8.90 -38.58 41.62
CA LEU A 161 -9.61 -39.82 41.33
C LEU A 161 -8.99 -40.92 42.19
N SER A 162 -9.39 -40.93 43.47
CA SER A 162 -9.10 -42.03 44.38
C SER A 162 -9.91 -43.25 43.92
N ILE A 163 -9.32 -44.05 43.02
CA ILE A 163 -9.89 -45.33 42.60
C ILE A 163 -9.87 -46.26 43.83
N MET A 164 -11.04 -46.42 44.45
CA MET A 164 -11.29 -47.38 45.52
C MET A 164 -10.88 -48.78 45.06
N LYS A 165 -9.90 -49.36 45.76
CA LYS A 165 -9.67 -50.81 45.80
C LYS A 165 -10.95 -51.50 46.28
N ARG A 166 -11.70 -52.14 45.39
CA ARG A 166 -12.77 -53.06 45.79
C ARG A 166 -12.14 -54.43 46.05
N LYS A 167 -12.09 -54.81 47.33
CA LYS A 167 -11.72 -56.14 47.80
C LYS A 167 -12.93 -57.04 47.67
N THR A 168 -12.82 -58.12 46.90
CA THR A 168 -13.49 -59.42 47.10
C THR A 168 -12.71 -60.45 46.34
#